data_AF-A0A2D5MMU7-F1
#
_entry.id   AF-A0A2D5MMU7-F1
#
_cell.length_a   1.000
_cell.length_b   1.000
_cell.length_c   1.000
_cell.angle_alpha   90.00
_cell.angle_beta   90.00
_cell.angle_gamma   90.00
#
_symmetry.space_group_name_H-M   'P 1'
#
loop_
_entity.id
_entity.type
_entity.pdbx_description
1 polymer ?
#
loop_
_entity_poly.entity_id
_entity_poly.type
_entity_poly.pdbx_seq_one_letter_code
_entity_poly.pdbx_strand_id
1 'polypeptide(L)'
;MERIWLIFSVAGLFVGCDSEGVNVLPTSDGKSSIIEPVPEQKSIVSKPDPIEYPNGLVPDISIYQAAAEGDIEIVRQHILVQAPDYINTQNESGWTPLHFAYAKGQENMSRFLLENGADYEARNNLGQAPYDIVLLKNNLKNSSFALVELFTSEACSSCPPAERLTSEIRQMSLVKGLKVYCVSFHVDYFDGESWKDRYSNPDYSARQRAYEFKRFSGMYYTPQMIVNGGYQTLGHNRINAYSAINRALKNPSNVAVSVRQIKKDKNFIAVNVCAVGEILNSALCVALVENGIRRRITGGENKGRILRVDNVVLKFKYIEIQGATGSEFHFTEKLSANRNLSVVAFVQRIDSMSVLGAHATQIRQLGVDNAADL
;
A
#
# COMPACT_ATOMS: atom_id res chain seq x y z
N MET A 1 -20.03 13.44 -44.90
CA MET A 1 -21.24 12.87 -45.53
C MET A 1 -21.40 11.48 -44.96
N GLU A 2 -22.43 11.06 -44.23
CA GLU A 2 -23.69 11.65 -43.77
C GLU A 2 -24.10 10.89 -42.48
N ARG A 3 -24.86 11.56 -41.61
CA ARG A 3 -25.43 11.05 -40.35
C ARG A 3 -26.78 10.40 -40.64
N ILE A 4 -27.07 9.26 -40.02
CA ILE A 4 -28.44 8.68 -39.99
C ILE A 4 -29.03 8.92 -38.60
N TRP A 5 -30.14 9.66 -38.59
CA TRP A 5 -31.06 9.89 -37.48
C TRP A 5 -32.15 8.83 -37.47
N LEU A 6 -32.60 8.42 -36.28
CA LEU A 6 -33.90 7.74 -36.09
C LEU A 6 -34.70 8.50 -35.03
N ILE A 7 -35.77 9.13 -35.51
CA ILE A 7 -36.86 9.75 -34.75
C ILE A 7 -37.95 8.71 -34.59
N PHE A 8 -38.56 8.61 -33.41
CA PHE A 8 -39.89 8.04 -33.24
C PHE A 8 -40.81 9.08 -32.60
N SER A 9 -41.97 9.28 -33.21
CA SER A 9 -43.01 10.22 -32.83
C SER A 9 -44.28 9.48 -32.39
N VAL A 10 -44.91 10.06 -31.36
CA VAL A 10 -46.36 10.28 -31.16
C VAL A 10 -47.26 9.10 -30.76
N ALA A 11 -47.92 9.26 -29.60
CA ALA A 11 -49.39 9.27 -29.50
C ALA A 11 -49.83 10.02 -28.22
N GLY A 12 -50.74 10.99 -28.38
CA GLY A 12 -51.32 11.77 -27.30
C GLY A 12 -52.69 11.24 -26.83
N LEU A 13 -53.21 11.85 -25.75
CA LEU A 13 -54.62 11.81 -25.38
C LEU A 13 -55.01 13.09 -24.63
N PHE A 14 -56.28 13.46 -24.79
CA PHE A 14 -56.89 14.80 -24.74
C PHE A 14 -57.73 15.04 -23.46
N VAL A 15 -58.22 16.29 -23.35
CA VAL A 15 -59.39 16.82 -22.59
C VAL A 15 -59.11 17.24 -21.12
N GLY A 16 -59.56 18.37 -20.56
CA GLY A 16 -60.42 19.52 -20.93
C GLY A 16 -60.47 20.47 -19.71
N CYS A 17 -60.41 21.80 -19.89
CA CYS A 17 -61.48 22.82 -19.85
C CYS A 17 -61.87 23.35 -18.44
N ASP A 18 -62.15 24.66 -18.40
CA ASP A 18 -62.79 25.51 -17.36
C ASP A 18 -61.88 26.12 -16.27
N SER A 19 -62.02 27.36 -15.79
CA SER A 19 -62.79 28.56 -16.15
C SER A 19 -62.42 29.70 -15.16
N GLU A 20 -62.44 30.95 -15.64
CA GLU A 20 -62.72 32.21 -14.90
C GLU A 20 -61.76 32.80 -13.84
N GLY A 21 -61.59 34.13 -13.89
CA GLY A 21 -61.16 34.94 -12.74
C GLY A 21 -60.24 36.13 -13.06
N VAL A 22 -60.76 37.16 -13.69
CA VAL A 22 -60.10 38.45 -13.95
C VAL A 22 -60.08 39.33 -12.69
N ASN A 23 -58.98 40.06 -12.46
CA ASN A 23 -59.03 41.40 -11.85
C ASN A 23 -58.02 42.31 -12.55
N VAL A 24 -58.50 43.46 -13.04
CA VAL A 24 -57.74 44.51 -13.75
C VAL A 24 -57.82 45.82 -12.96
N LEU A 25 -56.73 46.61 -13.05
CA LEU A 25 -56.62 48.08 -13.24
C LEU A 25 -55.65 48.74 -12.22
N PRO A 26 -54.99 49.89 -12.54
CA PRO A 26 -54.63 50.47 -13.85
C PRO A 26 -53.19 51.07 -13.95
N THR A 27 -52.89 51.54 -15.18
CA THR A 27 -51.84 52.43 -15.75
C THR A 27 -51.34 53.58 -14.84
N SER A 28 -50.19 54.25 -15.00
CA SER A 28 -49.48 54.87 -16.14
C SER A 28 -48.02 55.18 -15.69
N ASP A 29 -46.97 55.35 -16.48
CA ASP A 29 -46.71 56.33 -17.52
C ASP A 29 -45.42 55.96 -18.29
N GLY A 30 -45.38 56.32 -19.56
CA GLY A 30 -44.26 56.03 -20.45
C GLY A 30 -43.00 56.86 -20.18
N LYS A 31 -41.84 56.21 -20.39
CA LYS A 31 -40.65 56.80 -20.98
C LYS A 31 -39.72 55.68 -21.44
N SER A 32 -39.49 55.60 -22.75
CA SER A 32 -38.45 54.79 -23.36
C SER A 32 -37.09 55.46 -23.14
N SER A 33 -36.14 54.76 -22.54
CA SER A 33 -34.72 55.10 -22.63
C SER A 33 -33.91 53.83 -22.81
N ILE A 34 -33.11 53.84 -23.87
CA ILE A 34 -32.11 52.85 -24.27
C ILE A 34 -31.14 52.65 -23.11
N ILE A 35 -30.96 51.41 -22.65
CA ILE A 35 -29.93 51.04 -21.68
C ILE A 35 -28.73 50.50 -22.49
N GLU A 36 -27.65 51.27 -22.51
CA GLU A 36 -26.34 50.83 -23.00
C GLU A 36 -25.80 49.71 -22.08
N PRO A 37 -25.04 48.74 -22.63
CA PRO A 37 -24.43 47.69 -21.82
C PRO A 37 -23.39 48.29 -20.86
N VAL A 38 -23.56 47.99 -19.57
CA VAL A 38 -22.62 48.34 -18.49
C VAL A 38 -21.25 47.72 -18.80
N PRO A 39 -20.14 48.49 -18.77
CA PRO A 39 -18.82 47.95 -19.02
C PRO A 39 -18.39 47.01 -17.88
N GLU A 40 -17.90 45.83 -18.24
CA GLU A 40 -17.26 44.87 -17.33
C GLU A 40 -16.14 45.56 -16.54
N GLN A 41 -16.34 45.73 -15.23
CA GLN A 41 -15.24 46.05 -14.32
C GLN A 41 -14.38 44.79 -14.15
N LYS A 42 -13.26 44.73 -14.88
CA LYS A 42 -12.14 43.85 -14.54
C LYS A 42 -11.68 44.19 -13.12
N SER A 43 -11.96 43.31 -12.17
CA SER A 43 -11.31 43.32 -10.86
C SER A 43 -9.83 43.00 -11.08
N ILE A 44 -9.02 44.06 -11.15
CA ILE A 44 -7.58 43.96 -11.07
C ILE A 44 -7.28 43.54 -9.64
N VAL A 45 -7.09 42.24 -9.40
CA VAL A 45 -6.40 41.76 -8.21
C VAL A 45 -4.95 42.19 -8.39
N SER A 46 -4.59 43.35 -7.83
CA SER A 46 -3.19 43.73 -7.70
C SER A 46 -2.52 42.64 -6.86
N LYS A 47 -1.44 42.04 -7.39
CA LYS A 47 -0.52 41.29 -6.54
C LYS A 47 -0.13 42.25 -5.41
N PRO A 48 -0.22 41.86 -4.12
CA PRO A 48 0.32 42.69 -3.06
C PRO A 48 1.79 42.94 -3.37
N ASP A 49 2.21 44.19 -3.19
CA ASP A 49 3.61 44.58 -3.37
C ASP A 49 4.52 43.64 -2.58
N PRO A 50 5.72 43.29 -3.10
CA PRO A 50 6.70 42.56 -2.31
C PRO A 50 6.95 43.34 -1.03
N ILE A 51 6.57 42.76 0.12
CA ILE A 51 6.89 43.33 1.41
C ILE A 51 8.43 43.36 1.48
N GLU A 52 9.03 44.54 1.59
CA GLU A 52 10.47 44.67 1.83
C GLU A 52 10.75 44.23 3.27
N TYR A 53 11.50 43.14 3.43
CA TYR A 53 11.91 42.64 4.74
C TYR A 53 13.22 43.34 5.15
N PRO A 54 13.23 44.07 6.28
CA PRO A 54 14.42 44.77 6.72
C PRO A 54 15.47 43.74 7.16
N ASN A 55 16.58 43.73 6.41
CA ASN A 55 17.79 42.91 6.57
C ASN A 55 17.63 41.44 6.17
N GLY A 56 18.41 41.02 5.17
CA GLY A 56 18.58 39.63 4.70
C GLY A 56 19.21 38.69 5.73
N LEU A 57 18.62 38.64 6.93
CA LEU A 57 18.90 37.69 7.98
C LEU A 57 18.03 36.45 7.74
N VAL A 58 18.66 35.28 7.78
CA VAL A 58 17.95 34.00 7.74
C VAL A 58 17.01 33.94 8.96
N PRO A 59 15.71 33.61 8.78
CA PRO A 59 14.79 33.46 9.91
C PRO A 59 15.34 32.48 10.96
N ASP A 60 15.21 32.81 12.25
CA ASP A 60 15.68 31.94 13.36
C ASP A 60 14.94 30.58 13.38
N ILE A 61 13.71 30.56 12.86
CA ILE A 61 12.93 29.35 12.62
C ILE A 61 13.48 28.64 11.39
N SER A 62 13.93 27.39 11.56
CA SER A 62 14.39 26.55 10.44
C SER A 62 13.30 26.35 9.38
N ILE A 63 13.70 26.20 8.12
CA ILE A 63 12.79 25.89 7.01
C ILE A 63 11.96 24.62 7.25
N TYR A 64 12.51 23.63 7.99
CA TYR A 64 11.81 22.40 8.36
C TYR A 64 10.65 22.66 9.31
N GLN A 65 10.88 23.48 10.34
CA GLN A 65 9.86 23.86 11.32
C GLN A 65 8.77 24.69 10.65
N ALA A 66 9.15 25.68 9.84
CA ALA A 66 8.20 26.49 9.09
C ALA A 66 7.33 25.63 8.15
N ALA A 67 7.93 24.67 7.44
CA ALA A 67 7.18 23.73 6.60
C ALA A 67 6.24 22.81 7.41
N ALA A 68 6.65 22.40 8.60
CA ALA A 68 5.81 21.61 9.52
C ALA A 68 4.62 22.40 10.06
N GLU A 69 4.81 23.68 10.36
CA GLU A 69 3.78 24.59 10.88
C GLU A 69 2.88 25.17 9.78
N GLY A 70 3.33 25.13 8.53
CA GLY A 70 2.61 25.68 7.38
C GLY A 70 2.86 27.17 7.16
N ASP A 71 3.94 27.73 7.73
CA ASP A 71 4.30 29.15 7.58
C ASP A 71 4.99 29.41 6.23
N ILE A 72 4.18 29.66 5.21
CA ILE A 72 4.64 29.90 3.83
C ILE A 72 5.57 31.11 3.76
N GLU A 73 5.36 32.12 4.60
CA GLU A 73 6.14 33.35 4.51
C GLU A 73 7.56 33.11 4.99
N ILE A 74 7.75 32.41 6.10
CA ILE A 74 9.09 32.04 6.56
C ILE A 74 9.80 31.16 5.53
N VAL A 75 9.12 30.18 4.93
CA VAL A 75 9.71 29.35 3.86
C VAL A 75 10.09 30.20 2.64
N ARG A 76 9.24 31.15 2.23
CA ARG A 76 9.54 32.09 1.14
C ARG A 76 10.79 32.92 1.44
N GLN A 77 10.92 33.44 2.67
CA GLN A 77 12.11 34.19 3.07
C GLN A 77 13.39 33.36 2.99
N HIS A 78 13.34 32.10 3.46
CA HIS A 78 14.47 31.18 3.31
C HIS A 78 14.88 30.99 1.84
N ILE A 79 13.91 30.82 0.93
CA ILE A 79 14.17 30.64 -0.51
C ILE A 79 14.74 31.92 -1.14
N LEU A 80 14.36 33.12 -0.67
CA LEU A 80 14.86 34.40 -1.19
C LEU A 80 16.30 34.71 -0.75
N VAL A 81 16.66 34.35 0.47
CA VAL A 81 17.99 34.65 1.06
C VAL A 81 19.02 33.58 0.70
N GLN A 82 18.59 32.33 0.54
CA GLN A 82 19.46 31.18 0.27
C GLN A 82 19.56 30.86 -1.23
N ALA A 83 20.42 29.91 -1.58
CA ALA A 83 20.48 29.39 -2.95
C ALA A 83 19.15 28.71 -3.34
N PRO A 84 18.76 28.70 -4.63
CA PRO A 84 17.51 28.08 -5.10
C PRO A 84 17.33 26.62 -4.64
N ASP A 85 18.41 25.85 -4.55
CA ASP A 85 18.38 24.45 -4.13
C ASP A 85 18.08 24.26 -2.63
N TYR A 86 18.06 25.33 -1.83
CA TYR A 86 17.81 25.26 -0.38
C TYR A 86 16.42 24.70 -0.04
N ILE A 87 15.45 24.79 -0.95
CA ILE A 87 14.13 24.16 -0.79
C ILE A 87 14.21 22.63 -0.64
N ASN A 88 15.30 22.02 -1.11
CA ASN A 88 15.59 20.58 -1.06
C ASN A 88 16.61 20.20 0.01
N THR A 89 16.96 21.12 0.91
CA THR A 89 17.89 20.84 2.00
C THR A 89 17.40 19.69 2.87
N GLN A 90 18.34 18.87 3.36
CA GLN A 90 18.06 17.69 4.17
C GLN A 90 18.60 17.87 5.59
N ASN A 91 17.79 17.52 6.58
CA ASN A 91 18.28 17.45 7.96
C ASN A 91 19.13 16.18 8.19
N GLU A 92 19.60 15.96 9.42
CA GLU A 92 20.42 14.80 9.79
C GLU A 92 19.76 13.43 9.49
N SER A 93 18.42 13.40 9.44
CA SER A 93 17.64 12.21 9.09
C SER A 93 17.31 12.09 7.60
N GLY A 94 17.85 12.97 6.76
CA GLY A 94 17.57 13.04 5.32
C GLY A 94 16.21 13.66 4.97
N TRP A 95 15.50 14.27 5.92
CA TRP A 95 14.18 14.85 5.68
C TRP A 95 14.28 16.23 5.05
N THR A 96 13.50 16.45 3.99
CA THR A 96 13.33 17.76 3.33
C THR A 96 12.13 18.53 3.89
N PRO A 97 12.01 19.84 3.65
CA PRO A 97 10.81 20.62 4.00
C PRO A 97 9.50 19.96 3.52
N LEU A 98 9.48 19.36 2.32
CA LEU A 98 8.30 18.69 1.78
C LEU A 98 7.91 17.44 2.59
N HIS A 99 8.88 16.71 3.15
CA HIS A 99 8.57 15.60 4.08
C HIS A 99 7.85 16.10 5.33
N PHE A 100 8.30 17.23 5.91
CA PHE A 100 7.68 17.82 7.10
C PHE A 100 6.25 18.32 6.83
N ALA A 101 6.05 18.99 5.69
CA ALA A 101 4.73 19.45 5.27
C ALA A 101 3.74 18.27 5.16
N TYR A 102 4.13 17.18 4.48
CA TYR A 102 3.29 15.97 4.40
C TYR A 102 3.11 15.26 5.74
N ALA A 103 4.15 15.18 6.56
CA ALA A 103 4.04 14.59 7.90
C ALA A 103 3.04 15.34 8.79
N LYS A 104 2.88 16.66 8.61
CA LYS A 104 1.92 17.47 9.36
C LYS A 104 0.58 17.67 8.66
N GLY A 105 0.45 17.24 7.40
CA GLY A 105 -0.78 17.39 6.62
C GLY A 105 -1.00 18.83 6.13
N GLN A 106 0.07 19.59 5.93
CA GLN A 106 0.01 20.99 5.49
C GLN A 106 -0.17 21.07 3.97
N GLU A 107 -1.41 20.95 3.49
CA GLU A 107 -1.71 20.89 2.05
C GLU A 107 -1.22 22.12 1.28
N ASN A 108 -1.55 23.33 1.75
CA ASN A 108 -1.15 24.58 1.10
C ASN A 108 0.38 24.73 1.05
N MET A 109 1.07 24.36 2.14
CA MET A 109 2.53 24.38 2.18
C MET A 109 3.13 23.34 1.21
N SER A 110 2.58 22.13 1.17
CA SER A 110 3.08 21.09 0.24
C SER A 110 2.93 21.52 -1.22
N ARG A 111 1.81 22.16 -1.57
CA ARG A 111 1.61 22.75 -2.91
C ARG A 111 2.63 23.85 -3.19
N PHE A 112 2.80 24.79 -2.25
CA PHE A 112 3.77 25.87 -2.37
C PHE A 112 5.20 25.34 -2.59
N LEU A 113 5.62 24.34 -1.81
CA LEU A 113 6.94 23.73 -1.95
C LEU A 113 7.13 23.08 -3.33
N LEU A 114 6.14 22.31 -3.81
CA LEU A 114 6.17 21.67 -5.13
C LEU A 114 6.22 22.70 -6.28
N GLU A 115 5.42 23.77 -6.19
CA GLU A 115 5.42 24.88 -7.15
C GLU A 115 6.77 25.61 -7.22
N ASN A 116 7.55 25.56 -6.15
CA ASN A 116 8.89 26.16 -6.06
C ASN A 116 10.03 25.16 -6.26
N GLY A 117 9.76 23.98 -6.84
CA GLY A 117 10.81 23.03 -7.25
C GLY A 117 11.28 22.07 -6.15
N ALA A 118 10.47 21.85 -5.12
CA ALA A 118 10.74 20.78 -4.16
C ALA A 118 10.74 19.41 -4.84
N ASP A 119 11.81 18.64 -4.61
CA ASP A 119 11.99 17.29 -5.12
C ASP A 119 11.07 16.32 -4.36
N TYR A 120 10.01 15.89 -5.04
CA TYR A 120 9.07 14.90 -4.53
C TYR A 120 9.63 13.48 -4.55
N GLU A 121 10.81 13.26 -5.14
CA GLU A 121 11.54 11.99 -5.13
C GLU A 121 12.71 11.99 -4.14
N ALA A 122 12.96 13.07 -3.39
CA ALA A 122 14.01 13.10 -2.38
C ALA A 122 13.80 12.00 -1.34
N ARG A 123 14.84 11.22 -1.00
CA ARG A 123 14.72 10.10 -0.05
C ARG A 123 15.37 10.43 1.29
N ASN A 124 14.63 10.23 2.37
CA ASN A 124 15.19 10.31 3.73
C ASN A 124 16.02 9.06 4.10
N ASN A 125 16.58 9.01 5.31
CA ASN A 125 17.40 7.88 5.77
C ASN A 125 16.60 6.56 5.92
N LEU A 126 15.27 6.61 5.89
CA LEU A 126 14.39 5.44 5.83
C LEU A 126 14.10 5.03 4.38
N GLY A 127 14.68 5.69 3.37
CA GLY A 127 14.38 5.46 1.96
C GLY A 127 12.99 5.92 1.53
N GLN A 128 12.35 6.79 2.32
CA GLN A 128 11.00 7.29 2.05
C GLN A 128 11.07 8.57 1.25
N ALA A 129 10.19 8.69 0.24
CA ALA A 129 9.88 9.97 -0.40
C ALA A 129 8.99 10.85 0.52
N PRO A 130 8.73 12.11 0.15
CA PRO A 130 7.73 12.92 0.84
C PRO A 130 6.31 12.33 0.76
N TYR A 131 5.82 11.94 -0.41
CA TYR A 131 4.45 11.41 -0.57
C TYR A 131 4.24 10.08 0.18
N ASP A 132 5.32 9.33 0.29
CA ASP A 132 5.47 8.12 1.05
C ASP A 132 5.04 8.29 2.53
N ILE A 133 5.27 9.45 3.14
CA ILE A 133 4.84 9.76 4.50
C ILE A 133 3.30 9.74 4.61
N VAL A 134 2.61 10.29 3.61
CA VAL A 134 1.14 10.31 3.54
C VAL A 134 0.61 8.89 3.44
N LEU A 135 1.20 8.07 2.56
CA LEU A 135 0.80 6.66 2.37
C LEU A 135 0.94 5.87 3.67
N LEU A 136 2.03 6.04 4.41
CA LEU A 136 2.26 5.34 5.67
C LEU A 136 1.28 5.80 6.77
N LYS A 137 1.02 7.10 6.89
CA LYS A 137 0.04 7.63 7.85
C LYS A 137 -1.38 7.16 7.56
N ASN A 138 -1.78 7.14 6.29
CA ASN A 138 -3.09 6.62 5.89
C ASN A 138 -3.18 5.12 6.14
N ASN A 139 -2.10 4.39 5.87
CA ASN A 139 -2.03 2.97 6.21
C ASN A 139 -2.15 2.73 7.71
N LEU A 140 -1.56 3.55 8.58
CA LEU A 140 -1.72 3.45 10.04
C LEU A 140 -3.19 3.63 10.47
N LYS A 141 -3.91 4.59 9.89
CA LYS A 141 -5.32 4.87 10.26
C LYS A 141 -6.31 3.79 9.79
N ASN A 142 -5.99 3.07 8.71
CA ASN A 142 -6.84 2.02 8.10
C ASN A 142 -6.07 0.69 7.96
N SER A 143 -5.30 0.34 8.99
CA SER A 143 -4.25 -0.68 8.98
C SER A 143 -4.74 -2.11 9.17
N SER A 144 -6.04 -2.35 9.38
CA SER A 144 -6.56 -3.70 9.58
C SER A 144 -6.10 -4.64 8.47
N PHE A 145 -5.49 -5.75 8.86
CA PHE A 145 -4.90 -6.70 7.93
C PHE A 145 -4.96 -8.12 8.51
N ALA A 146 -4.81 -9.11 7.64
CA ALA A 146 -4.54 -10.48 8.05
C ALA A 146 -3.37 -11.05 7.24
N LEU A 147 -2.30 -11.47 7.91
CA LEU A 147 -1.29 -12.36 7.37
C LEU A 147 -1.67 -13.80 7.72
N VAL A 148 -1.80 -14.63 6.70
CA VAL A 148 -2.08 -16.07 6.80
C VAL A 148 -0.82 -16.82 6.42
N GLU A 149 -0.20 -17.46 7.39
CA GLU A 149 0.96 -18.34 7.20
C GLU A 149 0.49 -19.79 7.19
N LEU A 150 0.73 -20.51 6.10
CA LEU A 150 0.46 -21.94 5.98
C LEU A 150 1.77 -22.71 6.02
N PHE A 151 1.88 -23.68 6.93
CA PHE A 151 2.95 -24.67 6.93
C PHE A 151 2.44 -25.94 6.23
N THR A 152 3.12 -26.33 5.14
CA THR A 152 2.69 -27.37 4.20
C THR A 152 3.89 -28.15 3.66
N SER A 153 3.64 -29.20 2.87
CA SER A 153 4.65 -29.88 2.06
C SER A 153 3.97 -30.52 0.84
N GLU A 154 4.64 -30.52 -0.31
CA GLU A 154 4.19 -31.24 -1.50
C GLU A 154 4.11 -32.76 -1.25
N ALA A 155 4.88 -33.30 -0.29
CA ALA A 155 4.84 -34.72 0.11
C ALA A 155 3.70 -35.08 1.08
N CYS A 156 3.09 -34.09 1.74
CA CYS A 156 2.02 -34.29 2.73
C CYS A 156 0.66 -34.54 2.05
N SER A 157 0.07 -35.72 2.22
CA SER A 157 -1.19 -36.10 1.56
C SER A 157 -2.41 -35.28 2.02
N SER A 158 -2.40 -34.77 3.25
CA SER A 158 -3.49 -33.99 3.86
C SER A 158 -3.40 -32.49 3.60
N CYS A 159 -2.31 -32.02 2.98
CA CYS A 159 -2.02 -30.61 2.73
C CYS A 159 -2.73 -29.97 1.52
N PRO A 160 -3.02 -30.66 0.39
CA PRO A 160 -3.65 -30.04 -0.77
C PRO A 160 -5.00 -29.31 -0.51
N PRO A 161 -5.88 -29.78 0.40
CA PRO A 161 -7.07 -29.01 0.79
C PRO A 161 -6.75 -27.65 1.43
N ALA A 162 -5.68 -27.55 2.22
CA ALA A 162 -5.27 -26.29 2.86
C ALA A 162 -4.64 -25.32 1.86
N GLU A 163 -3.85 -25.83 0.91
CA GLU A 163 -3.29 -25.04 -0.21
C GLU A 163 -4.40 -24.46 -1.08
N ARG A 164 -5.44 -25.24 -1.38
CA ARG A 164 -6.63 -24.72 -2.07
C ARG A 164 -7.34 -23.63 -1.27
N LEU A 165 -7.52 -23.83 0.04
CA LEU A 165 -8.16 -22.83 0.89
C LEU A 165 -7.39 -21.51 0.91
N THR A 166 -6.06 -21.52 1.04
CA THR A 166 -5.26 -20.28 1.00
C THR A 166 -5.27 -19.61 -0.37
N SER A 167 -5.35 -20.39 -1.46
CA SER A 167 -5.54 -19.87 -2.82
C SER A 167 -6.88 -19.15 -2.96
N GLU A 168 -7.97 -19.75 -2.45
CA GLU A 168 -9.30 -19.14 -2.41
C GLU A 168 -9.34 -17.87 -1.55
N ILE A 169 -8.70 -17.88 -0.37
CA ILE A 169 -8.58 -16.72 0.50
C ILE A 169 -7.88 -15.57 -0.23
N ARG A 170 -6.75 -15.84 -0.91
CA ARG A 170 -6.03 -14.84 -1.70
C ARG A 170 -6.92 -14.27 -2.81
N GLN A 171 -7.54 -15.12 -3.62
CA GLN A 171 -8.38 -14.67 -4.74
C GLN A 171 -9.56 -13.82 -4.27
N MET A 172 -10.28 -14.27 -3.23
CA MET A 172 -11.38 -13.51 -2.62
C MET A 172 -10.89 -12.15 -2.13
N SER A 173 -9.74 -12.10 -1.47
CA SER A 173 -9.19 -10.87 -0.90
C SER A 173 -8.83 -9.86 -1.97
N LEU A 174 -8.25 -10.31 -3.10
CA LEU A 174 -7.98 -9.47 -4.26
C LEU A 174 -9.27 -8.91 -4.88
N VAL A 175 -10.30 -9.75 -5.07
CA VAL A 175 -11.58 -9.32 -5.63
C VAL A 175 -12.30 -8.30 -4.73
N LYS A 176 -12.18 -8.46 -3.41
CA LYS A 176 -12.86 -7.61 -2.43
C LYS A 176 -12.02 -6.42 -1.95
N GLY A 177 -10.78 -6.26 -2.44
CA GLY A 177 -9.85 -5.23 -1.96
C GLY A 177 -9.50 -5.37 -0.48
N LEU A 178 -9.53 -6.58 0.08
CA LEU A 178 -9.19 -6.84 1.48
C LEU A 178 -7.67 -6.96 1.65
N LYS A 179 -7.14 -6.37 2.72
CA LYS A 179 -5.73 -6.48 3.12
C LYS A 179 -5.43 -7.83 3.79
N VAL A 180 -5.61 -8.92 3.03
CA VAL A 180 -5.24 -10.27 3.46
C VAL A 180 -4.09 -10.77 2.60
N TYR A 181 -3.01 -11.17 3.26
CA TYR A 181 -1.79 -11.64 2.63
C TYR A 181 -1.57 -13.08 3.03
N CYS A 182 -1.30 -13.94 2.05
CA CYS A 182 -1.05 -15.36 2.30
C CYS A 182 0.41 -15.69 1.95
N VAL A 183 1.04 -16.52 2.78
CA VAL A 183 2.35 -17.11 2.54
C VAL A 183 2.35 -18.58 2.95
N SER A 184 3.00 -19.42 2.17
CA SER A 184 3.08 -20.87 2.36
C SER A 184 4.55 -21.28 2.54
N PHE A 185 4.87 -21.70 3.76
CA PHE A 185 6.18 -22.19 4.16
C PHE A 185 6.20 -23.71 4.03
N HIS A 186 7.04 -24.20 3.11
CA HIS A 186 7.20 -25.63 2.89
C HIS A 186 8.20 -26.22 3.90
N VAL A 187 7.74 -27.14 4.74
CA VAL A 187 8.57 -27.77 5.78
C VAL A 187 9.41 -28.90 5.20
N ASP A 188 10.55 -29.18 5.83
CA ASP A 188 11.52 -30.19 5.36
C ASP A 188 11.37 -31.57 6.03
N TYR A 189 10.61 -31.71 7.11
CA TYR A 189 10.46 -32.99 7.82
C TYR A 189 9.60 -34.04 7.09
N PHE A 190 9.12 -33.74 5.87
CA PHE A 190 8.56 -34.72 4.92
C PHE A 190 9.56 -35.16 3.85
N ASP A 191 10.74 -34.53 3.79
CA ASP A 191 11.74 -34.88 2.79
C ASP A 191 12.32 -36.25 3.10
N GLY A 192 12.41 -37.08 2.06
CA GLY A 192 13.05 -38.38 2.13
C GLY A 192 14.32 -38.42 1.29
N GLU A 193 15.08 -39.49 1.43
CA GLU A 193 16.31 -39.72 0.64
C GLU A 193 16.03 -39.77 -0.88
N SER A 194 14.88 -40.31 -1.27
CA SER A 194 14.52 -40.52 -2.68
C SER A 194 13.77 -39.35 -3.32
N TRP A 195 13.20 -38.46 -2.51
CA TRP A 195 12.41 -37.33 -3.01
C TRP A 195 12.32 -36.22 -1.97
N LYS A 196 12.54 -34.99 -2.44
CA LYS A 196 12.51 -33.77 -1.65
C LYS A 196 11.52 -32.79 -2.27
N ASP A 197 10.72 -32.15 -1.43
CA ASP A 197 9.96 -30.98 -1.85
C ASP A 197 10.96 -29.87 -2.19
N ARG A 198 10.97 -29.38 -3.43
CA ARG A 198 11.99 -28.39 -3.83
C ARG A 198 11.86 -27.06 -3.10
N TYR A 199 10.69 -26.79 -2.52
CA TYR A 199 10.41 -25.55 -1.80
C TYR A 199 10.67 -25.71 -0.30
N SER A 200 10.90 -26.93 0.17
CA SER A 200 11.19 -27.17 1.57
C SER A 200 12.47 -26.47 2.01
N ASN A 201 12.46 -25.99 3.24
CA ASN A 201 13.62 -25.39 3.86
C ASN A 201 13.63 -25.66 5.37
N PRO A 202 14.76 -26.11 5.96
CA PRO A 202 14.88 -26.27 7.41
C PRO A 202 14.56 -25.00 8.21
N ASP A 203 14.81 -23.81 7.65
CA ASP A 203 14.46 -22.53 8.28
C ASP A 203 12.93 -22.36 8.42
N TYR A 204 12.16 -22.96 7.51
CA TYR A 204 10.70 -22.91 7.54
C TYR A 204 10.14 -23.85 8.63
N SER A 205 10.73 -25.04 8.78
CA SER A 205 10.46 -25.90 9.93
C SER A 205 10.90 -25.28 11.25
N ALA A 206 12.03 -24.57 11.28
CA ALA A 206 12.49 -23.83 12.44
C ALA A 206 11.52 -22.71 12.82
N ARG A 207 10.99 -21.98 11.83
CA ARG A 207 9.95 -20.96 12.03
C ARG A 207 8.68 -21.56 12.64
N GLN A 208 8.23 -22.73 12.16
CA GLN A 208 7.08 -23.43 12.73
C GLN A 208 7.33 -23.82 14.20
N ARG A 209 8.51 -24.37 14.50
CA ARG A 209 8.92 -24.71 15.88
C ARG A 209 8.98 -23.49 16.79
N ALA A 210 9.43 -22.34 16.27
CA ALA A 210 9.42 -21.08 17.02
C ALA A 210 8.00 -20.63 17.38
N TYR A 211 7.03 -20.80 16.49
CA TYR A 211 5.62 -20.54 16.81
C TYR A 211 5.11 -21.42 17.96
N GLU A 212 5.38 -22.72 17.89
CA GLU A 212 4.96 -23.63 18.95
C GLU A 212 5.62 -23.31 20.29
N PHE A 213 6.94 -23.10 20.29
CA PHE A 213 7.70 -22.84 21.51
C PHE A 213 7.30 -21.52 22.17
N LYS A 214 7.14 -20.45 21.37
CA LYS A 214 6.92 -19.09 21.90
C LYS A 214 5.45 -18.75 22.11
N ARG A 215 4.52 -19.41 21.43
CA ARG A 215 3.12 -18.94 21.37
C ARG A 215 2.07 -19.98 21.70
N PHE A 216 2.18 -21.19 21.16
CA PHE A 216 1.09 -22.16 21.18
C PHE A 216 1.33 -23.37 22.08
N SER A 217 2.52 -23.49 22.67
CA SER A 217 2.91 -24.51 23.66
C SER A 217 2.63 -25.96 23.21
N GLY A 218 2.67 -26.22 21.89
CA GLY A 218 2.15 -27.44 21.28
C GLY A 218 3.16 -28.22 20.42
N MET A 219 2.66 -29.32 19.86
CA MET A 219 3.31 -30.03 18.76
C MET A 219 2.96 -29.33 17.45
N TYR A 220 3.94 -29.17 16.57
CA TYR A 220 3.71 -28.70 15.21
C TYR A 220 3.19 -29.84 14.33
N TYR A 221 2.37 -29.49 13.35
CA TYR A 221 1.73 -30.44 12.42
C TYR A 221 1.55 -29.80 11.04
N THR A 222 1.19 -30.59 10.04
CA THR A 222 0.81 -30.09 8.72
C THR A 222 -0.51 -30.72 8.25
N PRO A 223 -1.36 -29.97 7.53
CA PRO A 223 -1.23 -28.54 7.28
C PRO A 223 -1.59 -27.72 8.53
N GLN A 224 -0.74 -26.77 8.92
CA GLN A 224 -1.02 -25.82 10.00
C GLN A 224 -1.16 -24.42 9.43
N MET A 225 -2.23 -23.72 9.80
CA MET A 225 -2.44 -22.33 9.43
C MET A 225 -2.34 -21.43 10.67
N ILE A 226 -1.60 -20.34 10.55
CA ILE A 226 -1.45 -19.33 11.58
C ILE A 226 -1.88 -17.96 11.02
N VAL A 227 -2.69 -17.23 11.78
CA VAL A 227 -3.20 -15.90 11.41
C VAL A 227 -2.63 -14.85 12.35
N ASN A 228 -1.96 -13.84 11.78
CA ASN A 228 -1.24 -12.76 12.48
C ASN A 228 -0.32 -13.21 13.62
N GLY A 229 0.19 -14.45 13.55
CA GLY A 229 1.00 -15.06 14.60
C GLY A 229 0.28 -15.30 15.93
N GLY A 230 -1.01 -14.99 16.04
CA GLY A 230 -1.76 -14.99 17.29
C GLY A 230 -2.81 -16.09 17.41
N TYR A 231 -3.17 -16.74 16.30
CA TYR A 231 -4.16 -17.81 16.26
C TYR A 231 -3.72 -18.92 15.31
N GLN A 232 -3.83 -20.17 15.75
CA GLN A 232 -3.52 -21.35 14.93
C GLN A 232 -4.75 -22.23 14.70
N THR A 233 -4.77 -22.96 13.57
CA THR A 233 -5.79 -23.97 13.28
C THR A 233 -5.29 -25.00 12.25
N LEU A 234 -6.02 -26.13 12.12
CA LEU A 234 -5.83 -27.07 11.01
C LEU A 234 -5.99 -26.32 9.69
N GLY A 235 -5.01 -26.42 8.80
CA GLY A 235 -4.94 -25.57 7.61
C GLY A 235 -6.08 -25.75 6.62
N HIS A 236 -6.83 -26.85 6.71
CA HIS A 236 -8.03 -27.10 5.90
C HIS A 236 -9.34 -26.73 6.62
N ASN A 237 -9.31 -26.26 7.86
CA ASN A 237 -10.49 -25.85 8.61
C ASN A 237 -10.94 -24.44 8.20
N ARG A 238 -11.85 -24.41 7.22
CA ARG A 238 -12.42 -23.18 6.63
C ARG A 238 -13.07 -22.24 7.64
N ILE A 239 -13.87 -22.79 8.57
CA ILE A 239 -14.64 -21.98 9.53
C ILE A 239 -13.68 -21.23 10.45
N ASN A 240 -12.68 -21.93 11.00
CA ASN A 240 -11.69 -21.33 11.88
C ASN A 240 -10.81 -20.31 11.13
N ALA A 241 -10.37 -20.65 9.92
CA ALA A 241 -9.57 -19.75 9.08
C ALA A 241 -10.29 -18.42 8.83
N TYR A 242 -11.52 -18.45 8.32
CA TYR A 242 -12.27 -17.21 8.06
C TYR A 242 -12.67 -16.49 9.34
N SER A 243 -12.98 -17.19 10.42
CA SER A 243 -13.26 -16.56 11.72
C SER A 243 -12.06 -15.77 12.23
N ALA A 244 -10.86 -16.35 12.13
CA ALA A 244 -9.61 -15.70 12.53
C ALA A 244 -9.27 -14.50 11.63
N ILE A 245 -9.40 -14.64 10.31
CA ILE A 245 -9.20 -13.55 9.35
C ILE A 245 -10.18 -12.41 9.60
N ASN A 246 -11.47 -12.71 9.78
CA ASN A 246 -12.50 -11.70 10.06
C ASN A 246 -12.24 -10.97 11.38
N ARG A 247 -11.73 -11.67 12.40
CA ARG A 247 -11.32 -11.03 13.65
C ARG A 247 -10.12 -10.11 13.43
N ALA A 248 -9.12 -10.56 12.69
CA ALA A 248 -7.93 -9.77 12.36
C ALA A 248 -8.30 -8.48 11.59
N LEU A 249 -9.20 -8.58 10.60
CA LEU A 249 -9.65 -7.43 9.82
C LEU A 249 -10.51 -6.41 10.60
N LYS A 250 -11.00 -6.76 11.79
CA LYS A 250 -11.73 -5.84 12.69
C LYS A 250 -10.80 -5.08 13.64
N ASN A 251 -9.56 -5.50 13.78
CA ASN A 251 -8.61 -4.92 14.71
C ASN A 251 -7.60 -4.07 13.93
N PRO A 252 -7.57 -2.74 14.14
CA PRO A 252 -6.56 -1.88 13.53
C PRO A 252 -5.18 -2.22 14.12
N SER A 253 -4.16 -2.04 13.29
CA SER A 253 -2.76 -2.15 13.64
C SER A 253 -2.12 -0.76 13.86
N ASN A 254 -1.20 -0.68 14.82
CA ASN A 254 -0.42 0.54 15.05
C ASN A 254 0.92 0.55 14.29
N VAL A 255 1.12 -0.39 13.35
CA VAL A 255 2.35 -0.53 12.56
C VAL A 255 2.01 -0.58 11.08
N ALA A 256 2.46 0.44 10.35
CA ALA A 256 2.37 0.45 8.89
C ALA A 256 3.64 -0.13 8.30
N VAL A 257 3.46 -1.04 7.36
CA VAL A 257 4.54 -1.60 6.54
C VAL A 257 4.29 -1.19 5.10
N SER A 258 5.35 -0.91 4.35
CA SER A 258 5.26 -0.60 2.93
C SER A 258 6.45 -1.18 2.18
N VAL A 259 6.17 -1.79 1.03
CA VAL A 259 7.18 -2.15 0.04
C VAL A 259 7.23 -1.01 -0.96
N ARG A 260 8.34 -0.29 -1.02
CA ARG A 260 8.46 0.98 -1.76
C ARG A 260 8.96 0.81 -3.18
N GLN A 261 10.09 0.13 -3.27
CA GLN A 261 10.81 0.00 -4.51
C GLN A 261 11.23 -1.45 -4.67
N ILE A 262 11.07 -1.95 -5.88
CA ILE A 262 11.61 -3.25 -6.27
C ILE A 262 12.54 -3.00 -7.45
N LYS A 263 13.84 -3.03 -7.19
CA LYS A 263 14.87 -3.05 -8.22
C LYS A 263 15.08 -4.50 -8.62
N LYS A 264 15.22 -4.76 -9.90
CA LYS A 264 15.24 -6.13 -10.41
C LYS A 264 16.07 -6.23 -11.69
N ASP A 265 16.73 -7.36 -11.84
CA ASP A 265 17.40 -7.80 -13.07
C ASP A 265 17.19 -9.31 -13.21
N LYS A 266 17.66 -9.92 -14.30
CA LYS A 266 17.47 -11.35 -14.63
C LYS A 266 17.75 -12.31 -13.46
N ASN A 267 18.68 -11.99 -12.57
CA ASN A 267 19.14 -12.87 -11.49
C ASN A 267 19.01 -12.28 -10.07
N PHE A 268 18.56 -11.03 -9.92
CA PHE A 268 18.46 -10.41 -8.60
C PHE A 268 17.19 -9.58 -8.45
N ILE A 269 16.69 -9.55 -7.21
CA ILE A 269 15.57 -8.72 -6.79
C ILE A 269 16.00 -8.02 -5.50
N ALA A 270 16.01 -6.69 -5.49
CA ALA A 270 16.24 -5.89 -4.30
C ALA A 270 14.95 -5.15 -3.94
N VAL A 271 14.52 -5.31 -2.69
CA VAL A 271 13.23 -4.83 -2.19
C VAL A 271 13.49 -3.83 -1.07
N ASN A 272 13.12 -2.58 -1.29
CA ASN A 272 13.10 -1.58 -0.23
C ASN A 272 11.79 -1.69 0.57
N VAL A 273 11.93 -1.87 1.88
CA VAL A 273 10.82 -2.01 2.80
C VAL A 273 10.96 -1.02 3.94
N CYS A 274 9.86 -0.35 4.26
CA CYS A 274 9.74 0.57 5.37
C CYS A 274 8.72 0.06 6.39
N ALA A 275 8.99 0.29 7.67
CA ALA A 275 8.04 0.10 8.76
C ALA A 275 8.06 1.31 9.70
N VAL A 276 6.87 1.77 10.10
CA VAL A 276 6.69 2.86 11.06
C VAL A 276 5.55 2.54 12.02
N GLY A 277 5.63 3.06 13.25
CA GLY A 277 4.63 2.84 14.29
C GLY A 277 5.21 2.31 15.60
N GLU A 278 4.38 1.67 16.41
CA GLU A 278 4.77 1.09 17.70
C GLU A 278 5.54 -0.23 17.49
N ILE A 279 6.85 -0.13 17.33
CA ILE A 279 7.74 -1.27 17.02
C ILE A 279 8.75 -1.45 18.15
N LEU A 280 8.63 -2.56 18.87
CA LEU A 280 9.56 -2.97 19.93
C LEU A 280 9.81 -4.47 19.85
N ASN A 281 11.05 -4.91 20.09
CA ASN A 281 11.45 -6.33 20.08
C ASN A 281 10.91 -7.09 18.87
N SER A 282 11.08 -6.50 17.69
CA SER A 282 10.44 -6.97 16.46
C SER A 282 11.47 -7.21 15.37
N ALA A 283 11.07 -7.96 14.35
CA ALA A 283 11.82 -8.15 13.12
C ALA A 283 11.00 -7.62 11.94
N LEU A 284 11.68 -6.97 11.00
CA LEU A 284 11.13 -6.68 9.67
C LEU A 284 11.41 -7.88 8.78
N CYS A 285 10.35 -8.58 8.41
CA CYS A 285 10.38 -9.80 7.62
C CYS A 285 9.98 -9.51 6.17
N VAL A 286 10.65 -10.16 5.22
CA VAL A 286 10.36 -10.07 3.79
C VAL A 286 10.38 -11.46 3.16
N ALA A 287 9.25 -11.86 2.60
CA ALA A 287 9.05 -13.09 1.86
C ALA A 287 8.95 -12.80 0.35
N LEU A 288 9.78 -13.47 -0.44
CA LEU A 288 9.61 -13.57 -1.88
C LEU A 288 8.69 -14.76 -2.17
N VAL A 289 7.57 -14.49 -2.83
CA VAL A 289 6.44 -15.42 -2.95
C VAL A 289 6.11 -15.65 -4.42
N GLU A 290 5.79 -16.90 -4.78
CA GLU A 290 5.32 -17.26 -6.11
C GLU A 290 3.90 -17.82 -6.09
N ASN A 291 3.11 -17.43 -7.08
CA ASN A 291 1.71 -17.81 -7.25
C ASN A 291 1.48 -18.54 -8.58
N GLY A 292 0.36 -19.26 -8.70
CA GLY A 292 -0.08 -19.90 -9.93
C GLY A 292 0.80 -21.07 -10.38
N ILE A 293 1.53 -21.70 -9.45
CA ILE A 293 2.42 -22.81 -9.77
C ILE A 293 1.57 -24.06 -10.06
N ARG A 294 1.84 -24.71 -11.19
CA ARG A 294 1.27 -26.01 -11.52
C ARG A 294 2.38 -27.04 -11.63
N ARG A 295 2.30 -28.11 -10.84
CA ARG A 295 3.39 -29.09 -10.78
C ARG A 295 2.91 -30.52 -10.79
N ARG A 296 3.56 -31.38 -11.58
CA ARG A 296 3.44 -32.83 -11.44
C ARG A 296 4.40 -33.30 -10.36
N ILE A 297 3.87 -33.97 -9.34
CA ILE A 297 4.65 -34.49 -8.22
C ILE A 297 5.24 -35.85 -8.58
N THR A 298 6.53 -36.03 -8.34
CA THR A 298 7.29 -37.22 -8.74
C THR A 298 7.61 -38.19 -7.59
N GLY A 299 7.33 -37.81 -6.35
CA GLY A 299 7.56 -38.61 -5.15
C GLY A 299 6.75 -38.12 -3.94
N GLY A 300 6.98 -38.72 -2.76
CA GLY A 300 6.12 -38.50 -1.59
C GLY A 300 4.70 -39.07 -1.75
N GLU A 301 3.83 -38.79 -0.79
CA GLU A 301 2.47 -39.35 -0.76
C GLU A 301 1.58 -38.83 -1.91
N ASN A 302 1.94 -37.70 -2.51
CA ASN A 302 1.23 -37.10 -3.64
C ASN A 302 1.81 -37.50 -5.02
N LYS A 303 2.72 -38.48 -5.09
CA LYS A 303 3.32 -38.95 -6.36
C LYS A 303 2.26 -39.19 -7.44
N GLY A 304 2.53 -38.68 -8.65
CA GLY A 304 1.67 -38.82 -9.82
C GLY A 304 0.58 -37.75 -9.93
N ARG A 305 0.26 -37.03 -8.84
CA ARG A 305 -0.73 -35.94 -8.85
C ARG A 305 -0.17 -34.69 -9.51
N ILE A 306 -1.09 -33.84 -9.99
CA ILE A 306 -0.78 -32.47 -10.39
C ILE A 306 -1.34 -31.54 -9.33
N LEU A 307 -0.45 -30.86 -8.60
CA LEU A 307 -0.84 -29.86 -7.62
C LEU A 307 -0.84 -28.47 -8.25
N ARG A 308 -1.75 -27.62 -7.75
CA ARG A 308 -1.77 -26.18 -8.03
C ARG A 308 -1.53 -25.49 -6.70
N VAL A 309 -0.45 -24.73 -6.61
CA VAL A 309 -0.03 -24.08 -5.36
C VAL A 309 0.18 -22.59 -5.61
N ASP A 310 -0.39 -21.81 -4.70
CA ASP A 310 -0.23 -20.36 -4.61
C ASP A 310 0.53 -20.02 -3.32
N ASN A 311 0.97 -18.78 -3.20
CA ASN A 311 1.58 -18.23 -1.99
C ASN A 311 2.91 -18.90 -1.57
N VAL A 312 3.59 -19.64 -2.44
CA VAL A 312 4.79 -20.40 -2.09
C VAL A 312 5.94 -19.45 -1.76
N VAL A 313 6.46 -19.51 -0.53
CA VAL A 313 7.64 -18.75 -0.14
C VAL A 313 8.88 -19.39 -0.76
N LEU A 314 9.55 -18.65 -1.65
CA LEU A 314 10.79 -19.07 -2.31
C LEU A 314 12.01 -18.71 -1.48
N LYS A 315 11.98 -17.51 -0.88
CA LYS A 315 13.04 -16.94 -0.05
C LYS A 315 12.41 -16.12 1.06
N PHE A 316 13.01 -16.19 2.23
CA PHE A 316 12.58 -15.44 3.41
C PHE A 316 13.80 -14.83 4.08
N LYS A 317 13.74 -13.53 4.39
CA LYS A 317 14.78 -12.80 5.11
C LYS A 317 14.14 -11.91 6.15
N TYR A 318 14.89 -11.61 7.20
CA TYR A 318 14.47 -10.65 8.21
C TYR A 318 15.68 -9.92 8.81
N ILE A 319 15.41 -8.77 9.42
CA ILE A 319 16.35 -8.05 10.29
C ILE A 319 15.63 -7.68 11.57
N GLU A 320 16.34 -7.68 12.70
CA GLU A 320 15.80 -7.20 13.97
C GLU A 320 15.76 -5.67 13.98
N ILE A 321 14.69 -5.10 14.52
CA ILE A 321 14.43 -3.67 14.53
C ILE A 321 13.89 -3.21 15.90
N GLN A 322 14.26 -1.98 16.28
CA GLN A 322 13.80 -1.31 17.48
C GLN A 322 13.31 0.09 17.07
N GLY A 323 12.05 0.18 16.65
CA GLY A 323 11.44 1.41 16.14
C GLY A 323 11.26 1.43 14.61
N ALA A 324 11.03 2.64 14.08
CA ALA A 324 10.86 2.86 12.65
C ALA A 324 12.14 2.48 11.89
N THR A 325 12.00 1.85 10.72
CA THR A 325 13.14 1.36 9.94
C THR A 325 12.82 1.36 8.45
N GLY A 326 13.80 1.70 7.63
CA GLY A 326 13.84 1.46 6.20
C GLY A 326 15.04 0.57 5.87
N SER A 327 14.85 -0.47 5.05
CA SER A 327 15.92 -1.39 4.70
C SER A 327 15.70 -2.04 3.34
N GLU A 328 16.80 -2.29 2.62
CA GLU A 328 16.81 -2.97 1.33
C GLU A 328 17.18 -4.45 1.52
N PHE A 329 16.31 -5.35 1.04
CA PHE A 329 16.50 -6.79 1.10
C PHE A 329 16.87 -7.31 -0.29
N HIS A 330 18.01 -7.99 -0.40
CA HIS A 330 18.50 -8.54 -1.67
C HIS A 330 18.21 -10.03 -1.77
N PHE A 331 17.68 -10.48 -2.89
CA PHE A 331 17.40 -11.87 -3.20
C PHE A 331 18.07 -12.26 -4.52
N THR A 332 18.76 -13.39 -4.51
CA THR A 332 19.23 -14.05 -5.74
C THR A 332 18.13 -14.99 -6.21
N GLU A 333 17.36 -14.57 -7.20
CA GLU A 333 16.25 -15.34 -7.75
C GLU A 333 16.13 -15.05 -9.25
N LYS A 334 15.97 -16.11 -10.05
CA LYS A 334 15.86 -15.97 -11.51
C LYS A 334 14.49 -15.42 -11.89
N LEU A 335 14.48 -14.26 -12.54
CA LEU A 335 13.28 -13.70 -13.13
C LEU A 335 13.02 -14.33 -14.50
N SER A 336 11.76 -14.67 -14.75
CA SER A 336 11.31 -15.09 -16.07
C SER A 336 9.86 -14.63 -16.28
N ALA A 337 9.49 -14.33 -17.52
CA ALA A 337 8.17 -13.81 -17.89
C ALA A 337 6.99 -14.75 -17.55
N ASN A 338 7.25 -16.01 -17.22
CA ASN A 338 6.19 -16.97 -16.88
C ASN A 338 5.95 -17.11 -15.38
N ARG A 339 6.69 -16.38 -14.54
CA ARG A 339 6.58 -16.48 -13.08
C ARG A 339 5.74 -15.34 -12.53
N ASN A 340 4.84 -15.68 -11.62
CA ASN A 340 3.98 -14.72 -10.92
C ASN A 340 4.53 -14.48 -9.52
N LEU A 341 5.48 -13.54 -9.43
CA LEU A 341 6.18 -13.23 -8.20
C LEU A 341 5.55 -12.04 -7.48
N SER A 342 5.57 -12.10 -6.16
CA SER A 342 5.15 -11.02 -5.25
C SER A 342 6.08 -10.96 -4.04
N VAL A 343 6.08 -9.82 -3.38
CA VAL A 343 6.75 -9.65 -2.08
C VAL A 343 5.68 -9.47 -1.02
N VAL A 344 5.85 -10.17 0.10
CA VAL A 344 5.08 -9.93 1.33
C VAL A 344 6.05 -9.49 2.41
N ALA A 345 5.90 -8.26 2.88
CA ALA A 345 6.66 -7.70 3.97
C ALA A 345 5.79 -7.55 5.21
N PHE A 346 6.34 -7.83 6.39
CA PHE A 346 5.60 -7.72 7.64
C PHE A 346 6.52 -7.48 8.83
N VAL A 347 6.00 -6.85 9.87
CA VAL A 347 6.70 -6.71 11.15
C VAL A 347 6.16 -7.75 12.12
N GLN A 348 7.06 -8.51 12.73
CA GLN A 348 6.73 -9.56 13.68
C GLN A 348 7.50 -9.39 14.99
N ARG A 349 6.81 -9.52 16.12
CA ARG A 349 7.46 -9.60 17.43
C ARG A 349 8.34 -10.84 17.55
N ILE A 350 9.57 -10.67 18.01
CA ILE A 350 10.54 -11.77 18.18
C ILE A 350 10.17 -12.64 19.38
N ASP A 351 9.59 -12.05 20.43
CA ASP A 351 9.25 -12.73 21.67
C ASP A 351 7.93 -13.52 21.57
N SER A 352 6.89 -12.94 20.98
CA SER A 352 5.55 -13.53 20.93
C SER A 352 5.16 -14.07 19.55
N MET A 353 5.96 -13.83 18.52
CA MET A 353 5.64 -14.13 17.12
C MET A 353 4.41 -13.40 16.57
N SER A 354 3.82 -12.46 17.32
CA SER A 354 2.67 -11.66 16.87
C SER A 354 3.06 -10.78 15.68
N VAL A 355 2.24 -10.77 14.64
CA VAL A 355 2.45 -9.92 13.46
C VAL A 355 1.77 -8.58 13.69
N LEU A 356 2.54 -7.51 13.63
CA LEU A 356 2.10 -6.16 13.99
C LEU A 356 1.60 -5.38 12.78
N GLY A 357 2.12 -5.65 11.59
CA GLY A 357 1.74 -4.95 10.35
C GLY A 357 2.21 -5.75 9.15
N ALA A 358 1.52 -5.65 8.02
CA ALA A 358 1.92 -6.32 6.79
C ALA A 358 1.51 -5.53 5.54
N HIS A 359 2.27 -5.74 4.47
CA HIS A 359 2.01 -5.22 3.14
C HIS A 359 2.52 -6.18 2.09
N ALA A 360 1.86 -6.23 0.94
CA ALA A 360 2.32 -7.03 -0.19
C ALA A 360 2.19 -6.25 -1.48
N THR A 361 3.10 -6.53 -2.40
CA THR A 361 3.05 -5.98 -3.76
C THR A 361 3.48 -7.02 -4.77
N GLN A 362 2.94 -6.95 -5.98
CA GLN A 362 3.33 -7.83 -7.07
C GLN A 362 4.62 -7.31 -7.72
N ILE A 363 5.54 -8.21 -8.04
CA ILE A 363 6.73 -7.87 -8.81
C ILE A 363 6.30 -7.84 -10.28
N ARG A 364 6.17 -6.64 -10.85
CA ARG A 364 5.93 -6.47 -12.29
C ARG A 364 7.04 -7.18 -13.08
N GLN A 365 6.77 -7.65 -14.30
CA GLN A 365 7.78 -8.36 -15.11
C GLN A 365 8.77 -7.37 -15.77
N LEU A 366 9.87 -7.88 -16.34
CA LEU A 366 10.79 -7.08 -17.16
C LEU A 366 10.11 -6.81 -18.51
N GLY A 367 9.99 -5.53 -18.91
CA GLY A 367 9.41 -5.12 -20.20
C GLY A 367 7.91 -4.78 -20.20
N VAL A 368 7.29 -4.64 -19.02
CA VAL A 368 5.93 -4.11 -18.88
C VAL A 368 5.99 -2.83 -18.05
N ASP A 369 6.54 -1.78 -18.65
CA ASP A 369 6.40 -0.41 -18.15
C ASP A 369 5.19 0.20 -18.87
N ASN A 370 4.00 0.09 -18.27
CA ASN A 370 2.87 0.88 -18.74
C ASN A 370 3.07 2.32 -18.24
N ALA A 371 3.03 3.26 -19.19
CA ALA A 371 3.19 4.70 -19.03
C ALA A 371 2.04 5.39 -18.26
N ALA A 372 1.65 4.84 -17.12
CA ALA A 372 0.61 5.39 -16.26
C ALA A 372 1.08 5.32 -14.81
N ASP A 373 2.11 6.10 -14.49
CA ASP A 373 2.51 6.57 -13.16
C ASP A 373 3.61 7.65 -13.38
N LEU A 374 3.31 8.65 -14.22
CA LEU A 374 4.02 9.93 -14.29
C LEU A 374 3.16 10.98 -13.57
#